data_AF-A0A3D4FI63-F1
#
_entry.id   AF-A0A3D4FI63-F1
#
_cell.length_a   1.000
_cell.length_b   1.000
_cell.length_c   1.000
_cell.angle_alpha   90.00
_cell.angle_beta   90.00
_cell.angle_gamma   90.00
#
_symmetry.space_group_name_H-M   'P 1'
#
loop_
_entity.id
_entity.type
_entity.pdbx_description
1 polymer ?
#
loop_
_entity_poly.entity_id
_entity_poly.type
_entity_poly.pdbx_seq_one_letter_code
_entity_poly.pdbx_strand_id
1 'polypeptide(L)'
;MYRAIEDEKKEFKDFIISLNEKRLKYAEPLFYRRVLGKEEGNRIKNCLLEARRKFRKAEDDSLFGDYFFIDKKVPPQILRNILVSHGIKKLYEIDTSKETYLEIDVSIFNPYGKVNREDTSIFNPYEKINREKFFSSNNMDWVFYADHEDYVRIDGKWLIDDIILEVPEVQNMLNEYIYK
;
A
#
# COMPACT_ATOMS: atom_id res chain seq x y z
N MET A 1 11.33 -18.96 28.28
CA MET A 1 10.42 -18.36 27.28
C MET A 1 9.16 -17.77 27.91
N TYR A 2 8.41 -18.51 28.75
CA TYR A 2 7.20 -17.98 29.42
C TYR A 2 7.43 -16.76 30.34
N ARG A 3 8.57 -16.68 31.05
CA ARG A 3 8.86 -15.54 31.93
C ARG A 3 9.09 -14.23 31.17
N ALA A 4 9.86 -14.26 30.09
CA ALA A 4 10.13 -13.07 29.27
C ALA A 4 8.85 -12.44 28.68
N ILE A 5 7.88 -13.27 28.27
CA ILE A 5 6.59 -12.79 27.75
C ILE A 5 5.76 -12.14 28.87
N GLU A 6 5.75 -12.71 30.08
CA GLU A 6 5.05 -12.12 31.22
C GLU A 6 5.74 -10.85 31.74
N ASP A 7 7.07 -10.79 31.66
CA ASP A 7 7.86 -9.60 31.99
C ASP A 7 7.58 -8.47 30.98
N GLU A 8 7.61 -8.72 29.66
CA GLU A 8 7.23 -7.75 28.63
C GLU A 8 5.78 -7.26 28.79
N LYS A 9 4.86 -8.17 29.11
CA LYS A 9 3.45 -7.84 29.34
C LYS A 9 3.27 -6.95 30.56
N LYS A 10 4.07 -7.17 31.61
CA LYS A 10 4.08 -6.33 32.81
C LYS A 10 4.67 -4.96 32.49
N GLU A 11 5.81 -4.89 31.82
CA GLU A 11 6.44 -3.63 31.39
C GLU A 11 5.49 -2.80 30.50
N PHE A 12 4.80 -3.45 29.56
CA PHE A 12 3.82 -2.77 28.72
C PHE A 12 2.63 -2.24 29.53
N LYS A 13 2.11 -3.01 30.49
CA LYS A 13 1.05 -2.54 31.40
C LYS A 13 1.51 -1.33 32.22
N ASP A 14 2.69 -1.40 32.82
CA ASP A 14 3.24 -0.33 33.64
C ASP A 14 3.48 0.93 32.80
N PHE A 15 3.93 0.77 31.55
CA PHE A 15 4.05 1.86 30.58
C PHE A 15 2.68 2.52 30.31
N ILE A 16 1.64 1.75 29.98
CA ILE A 16 0.30 2.28 29.73
C ILE A 16 -0.25 3.03 30.95
N ILE A 17 -0.07 2.49 32.15
CA ILE A 17 -0.49 3.13 33.41
C ILE A 17 0.28 4.45 33.65
N SER A 18 1.55 4.52 33.25
CA SER A 18 2.38 5.72 33.39
C SER A 18 2.03 6.86 32.42
N LEU A 19 1.19 6.60 31.40
CA LEU A 19 0.73 7.63 30.46
C LEU A 19 -0.25 8.57 31.17
N ASN A 20 0.02 9.88 31.10
CA ASN A 20 -0.89 10.92 31.58
C ASN A 20 -1.35 11.81 30.42
N GLU A 21 -2.47 12.52 30.59
CA GLU A 21 -3.06 13.36 29.54
C GLU A 21 -2.09 14.42 28.99
N LYS A 22 -1.18 14.94 29.83
CA LYS A 22 -0.18 15.91 29.38
C LYS A 22 0.77 15.31 28.35
N ARG A 23 1.18 14.04 28.51
CA ARG A 23 2.02 13.32 27.54
C ARG A 23 1.26 12.98 26.25
N LEU A 24 -0.03 12.67 26.36
CA LEU A 24 -0.87 12.39 25.19
C LEU A 24 -1.10 13.64 24.32
N LYS A 25 -1.08 14.85 24.90
CA LYS A 25 -1.16 16.10 24.12
C LYS A 25 0.02 16.35 23.18
N TYR A 26 1.17 15.74 23.45
CA TYR A 26 2.36 15.85 22.61
C TYR A 26 2.57 14.63 21.71
N ALA A 27 1.72 13.61 21.85
CA ALA A 27 1.74 12.46 20.95
C ALA A 27 0.92 12.79 19.71
N GLU A 28 1.55 12.70 18.53
CA GLU A 28 0.80 12.75 17.29
C GLU A 28 -0.19 11.56 17.25
N PRO A 29 -1.41 11.75 16.70
CA PRO A 29 -2.34 10.66 16.53
C PRO A 29 -1.69 9.51 15.75
N LEU A 30 -1.79 8.29 16.28
CA LEU A 30 -1.35 7.11 15.55
C LEU A 30 -2.20 6.98 14.27
N PHE A 31 -1.53 6.66 13.17
CA PHE A 31 -2.19 6.34 11.92
C PHE A 31 -3.14 5.15 12.10
N TYR A 32 -4.32 5.24 11.47
CA TYR A 32 -5.29 4.16 11.55
C TYR A 32 -4.77 2.92 10.81
N ARG A 33 -4.78 1.78 11.49
CA ARG A 33 -4.47 0.46 10.94
C ARG A 33 -5.31 -0.58 11.65
N ARG A 34 -6.25 -1.18 10.92
CA ARG A 34 -7.14 -2.24 11.43
C ARG A 34 -6.77 -3.57 10.80
N VAL A 35 -6.54 -4.59 11.63
CA VAL A 35 -6.47 -5.98 11.19
C VAL A 35 -7.88 -6.48 10.93
N LEU A 36 -8.12 -6.98 9.73
CA LEU A 36 -9.42 -7.53 9.33
C LEU A 36 -9.55 -8.96 9.86
N GLY A 37 -10.79 -9.34 10.21
CA GLY A 37 -11.09 -10.73 10.53
C GLY A 37 -10.83 -11.66 9.33
N LYS A 38 -10.58 -12.94 9.57
CA LYS A 38 -10.25 -13.90 8.49
C LYS A 38 -11.33 -13.97 7.41
N GLU A 39 -12.60 -14.03 7.81
CA GLU A 39 -13.73 -14.05 6.88
C GLU A 39 -13.85 -12.75 6.07
N GLU A 40 -13.74 -11.60 6.74
CA GLU A 40 -13.79 -10.28 6.12
C GLU A 40 -12.65 -10.11 5.11
N GLY A 41 -11.44 -10.46 5.49
CA GLY A 41 -10.26 -10.36 4.64
C GLY A 41 -10.30 -11.32 3.44
N ASN A 42 -10.79 -12.55 3.62
CA ASN A 42 -11.02 -13.47 2.51
C ASN A 42 -12.06 -12.94 1.52
N ARG A 43 -13.16 -12.36 2.02
CA ARG A 43 -14.17 -11.72 1.18
C ARG A 43 -13.56 -10.59 0.35
N ILE A 44 -12.81 -9.69 0.99
CA ILE A 44 -12.13 -8.57 0.33
C ILE A 44 -11.12 -9.06 -0.70
N LYS A 45 -10.29 -10.06 -0.36
CA LYS A 45 -9.34 -10.69 -1.29
C LYS A 45 -10.05 -11.22 -2.53
N ASN A 46 -11.18 -11.91 -2.36
CA ASN A 46 -11.94 -12.43 -3.50
C ASN A 46 -12.51 -11.30 -4.37
N CYS A 47 -13.08 -10.25 -3.78
CA CYS A 47 -13.55 -9.07 -4.52
C CYS A 47 -12.42 -8.41 -5.32
N LEU A 48 -11.22 -8.29 -4.72
CA LEU A 48 -10.01 -7.78 -5.36
C LEU A 48 -9.59 -8.61 -6.57
N LEU A 49 -9.59 -9.94 -6.42
CA LEU A 49 -9.26 -10.86 -7.51
C LEU A 49 -10.29 -10.78 -8.65
N GLU A 50 -11.56 -10.61 -8.34
CA GLU A 50 -12.61 -10.40 -9.34
C GLU A 50 -12.47 -9.05 -10.05
N ALA A 51 -12.20 -7.96 -9.32
CA ALA A 51 -11.94 -6.65 -9.91
C ALA A 51 -10.76 -6.70 -10.88
N ARG A 52 -9.64 -7.31 -10.48
CA ARG A 52 -8.46 -7.52 -11.35
C ARG A 52 -8.79 -8.32 -12.60
N ARG A 53 -9.64 -9.35 -12.51
CA ARG A 53 -10.10 -10.11 -13.69
C ARG A 53 -10.93 -9.25 -14.64
N LYS A 54 -11.69 -8.27 -14.14
CA LYS A 54 -12.44 -7.31 -14.97
C LYS A 54 -11.49 -6.34 -15.67
N PHE A 55 -10.55 -5.74 -14.94
CA PHE A 55 -9.55 -4.82 -15.51
C PHE A 55 -8.67 -5.49 -16.56
N ARG A 56 -8.30 -6.77 -16.37
CA ARG A 56 -7.58 -7.54 -17.41
C ARG A 56 -8.30 -7.67 -18.75
N LYS A 57 -9.61 -7.47 -18.81
CA LYS A 57 -10.37 -7.50 -20.06
C LYS A 57 -10.44 -6.14 -20.76
N ALA A 58 -10.05 -5.07 -20.07
CA ALA A 58 -10.01 -3.71 -20.57
C ALA A 58 -8.55 -3.22 -20.56
N GLU A 59 -7.82 -3.50 -21.63
CA GLU A 59 -6.38 -3.19 -21.72
C GLU A 59 -6.07 -1.71 -21.48
N ASP A 60 -6.96 -0.81 -21.88
CA ASP A 60 -6.83 0.64 -21.70
C ASP A 60 -6.98 1.12 -20.24
N ASP A 61 -7.42 0.24 -19.32
CA ASP A 61 -7.66 0.55 -17.91
C ASP A 61 -6.53 0.08 -16.99
N SER A 62 -5.34 -0.20 -17.55
CA SER A 62 -4.20 -0.78 -16.82
C SER A 62 -2.88 -0.09 -17.17
N LEU A 63 -2.20 0.45 -16.15
CA LEU A 63 -0.82 0.92 -16.23
C LEU A 63 0.14 -0.15 -15.68
N PHE A 64 1.22 -0.42 -16.39
CA PHE A 64 2.23 -1.40 -16.01
C PHE A 64 3.62 -0.78 -16.05
N GLY A 65 4.49 -1.24 -15.17
CA GLY A 65 5.89 -0.88 -15.28
C GLY A 65 6.75 -1.47 -14.18
N ASP A 66 8.05 -1.27 -14.37
CA ASP A 66 9.04 -1.54 -13.35
C ASP A 66 8.88 -0.55 -12.19
N TYR A 67 8.87 -1.10 -11.00
CA TYR A 67 8.89 -0.39 -9.73
C TYR A 67 9.88 0.77 -9.68
N PHE A 68 11.11 0.59 -10.17
CA PHE A 68 12.17 1.59 -10.14
C PHE A 68 11.87 2.82 -10.98
N PHE A 69 11.08 2.65 -12.04
CA PHE A 69 10.66 3.75 -12.88
C PHE A 69 9.40 4.39 -12.31
N ILE A 70 8.39 3.57 -11.96
CA ILE A 70 7.12 4.09 -11.45
C ILE A 70 7.31 4.80 -10.12
N ASP A 71 8.11 4.31 -9.18
CA ASP A 71 8.35 5.01 -7.91
C ASP A 71 9.06 6.36 -8.10
N LYS A 72 10.07 6.43 -8.97
CA LYS A 72 10.79 7.68 -9.24
C LYS A 72 9.90 8.76 -9.84
N LYS A 73 8.94 8.35 -10.67
CA LYS A 73 8.04 9.26 -11.39
C LYS A 73 6.76 9.55 -10.62
N VAL A 74 6.25 8.54 -9.92
CA VAL A 74 5.00 8.51 -9.17
C VAL A 74 5.29 8.07 -7.73
N PRO A 75 5.99 8.90 -6.93
CA PRO A 75 6.30 8.57 -5.55
C PRO A 75 5.01 8.41 -4.73
N PRO A 76 5.05 7.72 -3.56
CA PRO A 76 3.87 7.49 -2.73
C PRO A 76 3.07 8.76 -2.42
N GLN A 77 3.75 9.90 -2.29
CA GLN A 77 3.10 11.18 -1.99
C GLN A 77 2.14 11.63 -3.10
N ILE A 78 2.48 11.44 -4.38
CA ILE A 78 1.58 11.77 -5.50
C ILE A 78 0.33 10.89 -5.41
N LEU A 79 0.51 9.58 -5.26
CA LEU A 79 -0.61 8.65 -5.14
C LEU A 79 -1.52 9.00 -3.95
N ARG A 80 -0.93 9.32 -2.79
CA ARG A 80 -1.70 9.74 -1.61
C ARG A 80 -2.51 11.00 -1.89
N ASN A 81 -1.92 12.00 -2.54
CA ASN A 81 -2.61 13.25 -2.86
C ASN A 81 -3.80 13.01 -3.79
N ILE A 82 -3.62 12.18 -4.83
CA ILE A 82 -4.70 11.78 -5.74
C ILE A 82 -5.81 11.05 -4.97
N LEU A 83 -5.48 10.05 -4.16
CA LEU A 83 -6.50 9.33 -3.38
C LEU A 83 -7.25 10.26 -2.41
N VAL A 84 -6.54 11.18 -1.75
CA VAL A 84 -7.13 12.17 -0.84
C VAL A 84 -8.04 13.16 -1.58
N SER A 85 -7.69 13.60 -2.80
CA SER A 85 -8.53 14.51 -3.59
C SER A 85 -9.86 13.88 -3.99
N HIS A 86 -9.88 12.54 -4.14
CA HIS A 86 -11.09 11.73 -4.33
C HIS A 86 -11.82 11.36 -3.03
N GLY A 87 -11.40 11.92 -1.88
CA GLY A 87 -12.03 11.68 -0.59
C GLY A 87 -11.73 10.29 0.01
N ILE A 88 -10.77 9.55 -0.55
CA ILE A 88 -10.34 8.25 -0.01
C ILE A 88 -9.46 8.50 1.20
N LYS A 89 -9.97 8.11 2.38
CA LYS A 89 -9.24 8.21 3.66
C LYS A 89 -8.62 6.90 4.09
N LYS A 90 -9.18 5.78 3.62
CA LYS A 90 -8.77 4.42 3.99
C LYS A 90 -8.78 3.53 2.77
N LEU A 91 -7.91 2.53 2.79
CA LEU A 91 -7.80 1.53 1.73
C LEU A 91 -7.45 0.16 2.33
N TYR A 92 -7.70 -0.89 1.56
CA TYR A 92 -7.33 -2.24 1.94
C TYR A 92 -5.89 -2.53 1.50
N GLU A 93 -5.12 -3.19 2.36
CA GLU A 93 -3.81 -3.79 2.05
C GLU A 93 -3.93 -5.30 2.24
N ILE A 94 -3.70 -6.06 1.16
CA ILE A 94 -3.72 -7.52 1.14
C ILE A 94 -2.33 -8.02 0.76
N ASP A 95 -1.64 -8.63 1.70
CA ASP A 95 -0.37 -9.32 1.48
C ASP A 95 -0.69 -10.80 1.22
N THR A 96 -0.47 -11.32 0.01
CA THR A 96 -0.92 -12.69 -0.34
C THR A 96 -0.21 -13.79 0.40
N SER A 97 0.97 -13.48 0.92
CA SER A 97 1.82 -14.42 1.64
C SER A 97 1.49 -14.51 3.13
N LYS A 98 0.73 -13.54 3.64
CA LYS A 98 0.33 -13.47 5.04
C LYS A 98 -1.16 -13.73 5.09
N GLU A 99 -1.62 -14.51 6.06
CA GLU A 99 -3.05 -14.56 6.40
C GLU A 99 -3.51 -13.29 7.14
N THR A 100 -2.88 -12.14 6.83
CA THR A 100 -3.14 -10.86 7.48
C THR A 100 -3.61 -9.88 6.43
N TYR A 101 -4.81 -9.37 6.65
CA TYR A 101 -5.49 -8.41 5.79
C TYR A 101 -5.71 -7.14 6.58
N LEU A 102 -5.47 -5.99 5.97
CA LEU A 102 -5.47 -4.73 6.69
C LEU A 102 -6.38 -3.71 6.00
N GLU A 103 -6.98 -2.85 6.80
CA GLU A 103 -7.49 -1.56 6.37
C GLU A 103 -6.59 -0.49 6.97
N ILE A 104 -6.00 0.35 6.13
CA ILE A 104 -5.01 1.35 6.52
C ILE A 104 -5.46 2.75 6.14
N ASP A 105 -4.99 3.74 6.90
CA ASP A 105 -5.12 5.14 6.52
C ASP A 105 -4.32 5.44 5.24
N VAL A 106 -4.86 6.28 4.37
CA VAL A 106 -4.17 6.69 3.13
C VAL A 106 -2.85 7.40 3.42
N SER A 107 -2.70 8.08 4.56
CA SER A 107 -1.45 8.75 4.96
C SER A 107 -0.24 7.82 5.05
N ILE A 108 -0.46 6.53 5.33
CA ILE A 108 0.59 5.51 5.39
C ILE A 108 0.63 4.62 4.16
N PHE A 109 -0.17 4.92 3.14
CA PHE A 109 -0.16 4.18 1.89
C PHE A 109 1.23 4.23 1.25
N ASN A 110 1.86 3.08 1.11
CA ASN A 110 3.08 2.96 0.36
C ASN A 110 3.05 1.63 -0.39
N PRO A 111 2.66 1.65 -1.68
CA PRO A 111 2.57 0.43 -2.45
C PRO A 111 3.94 -0.17 -2.76
N TYR A 112 5.00 0.63 -2.55
CA TYR A 112 6.36 0.30 -2.90
C TYR A 112 7.14 -0.38 -1.74
N GLY A 113 6.65 -0.35 -0.51
CA GLY A 113 7.36 -0.96 0.65
C GLY A 113 8.04 0.06 1.56
N LYS A 114 8.86 -0.37 2.53
CA LYS A 114 9.46 0.52 3.54
C LYS A 114 10.80 1.08 3.07
N VAL A 115 11.01 2.39 3.16
CA VAL A 115 12.35 2.97 2.93
C VAL A 115 13.25 2.65 4.13
N ASN A 116 14.31 1.87 3.94
CA ASN A 116 15.36 1.77 4.96
C ASN A 116 16.30 2.96 4.76
N ARG A 117 16.18 3.95 5.65
CA ARG A 117 17.17 5.03 5.75
C ARG A 117 18.47 4.42 6.30
N GLU A 118 19.43 4.10 5.44
CA GLU A 118 20.87 4.23 5.73
C GLU A 118 21.82 3.84 4.58
N ASP A 119 21.38 3.20 3.50
CA ASP A 119 22.33 2.84 2.43
C ASP A 119 21.71 2.93 1.02
N THR A 120 21.64 4.16 0.48
CA THR A 120 21.17 4.43 -0.88
C THR A 120 22.24 4.20 -1.95
N SER A 121 23.32 3.47 -1.64
CA SER A 121 24.48 3.37 -2.53
C SER A 121 24.37 2.30 -3.62
N ILE A 122 23.43 1.35 -3.55
CA ILE A 122 23.19 0.36 -4.63
C ILE A 122 21.68 0.10 -4.83
N PHE A 123 21.03 1.00 -5.57
CA PHE A 123 19.85 0.78 -6.42
C PHE A 123 18.52 0.20 -5.88
N ASN A 124 18.23 0.16 -4.57
CA ASN A 124 16.83 0.10 -4.11
C ASN A 124 16.68 0.69 -2.68
N PRO A 125 16.11 1.89 -2.50
CA PRO A 125 15.97 2.48 -1.16
C PRO A 125 14.89 1.80 -0.31
N TYR A 126 14.11 0.86 -0.87
CA TYR A 126 13.05 0.16 -0.17
C TYR A 126 13.45 -1.26 0.22
N GLU A 127 12.92 -1.73 1.35
CA GLU A 127 12.87 -3.15 1.67
C GLU A 127 12.18 -3.84 0.50
N LYS A 128 12.96 -4.65 -0.25
CA LYS A 128 12.46 -5.41 -1.40
C LYS A 128 11.10 -5.97 -1.04
N ILE A 129 10.11 -5.66 -1.86
CA ILE A 129 8.81 -6.33 -1.79
C ILE A 129 9.14 -7.79 -2.08
N ASN A 130 9.31 -8.60 -1.04
CA ASN A 130 9.64 -10.00 -1.25
C ASN A 130 8.41 -10.79 -1.74
N ARG A 131 7.24 -10.13 -1.88
CA ARG A 131 5.92 -10.77 -1.86
C ARG A 131 4.83 -9.91 -2.51
N GLU A 132 3.87 -10.55 -3.18
CA GLU A 132 2.78 -9.82 -3.83
C GLU A 132 1.87 -9.08 -2.84
N LYS A 133 1.60 -7.80 -3.13
CA LYS A 133 0.68 -6.96 -2.39
C LYS A 133 -0.38 -6.36 -3.30
N PHE A 134 -1.57 -6.23 -2.74
CA PHE A 134 -2.70 -5.57 -3.38
C PHE A 134 -3.19 -4.44 -2.50
N PHE A 135 -3.53 -3.32 -3.14
CA PHE A 135 -4.16 -2.18 -2.51
C PHE A 135 -5.38 -1.76 -3.32
N SER A 136 -6.45 -1.37 -2.63
CA SER A 136 -7.67 -0.90 -3.28
C SER A 136 -8.56 -0.11 -2.33
N SER A 137 -9.47 0.68 -2.89
CA SER A 137 -10.57 1.30 -2.13
C SER A 137 -11.58 0.26 -1.63
N ASN A 138 -12.56 0.71 -0.86
CA ASN A 138 -13.69 -0.15 -0.48
C ASN A 138 -14.57 -0.57 -1.66
N ASN A 139 -14.61 0.23 -2.72
CA ASN A 139 -15.48 0.00 -3.88
C ASN A 139 -14.80 -0.84 -4.97
N MET A 140 -13.51 -1.15 -4.83
CA MET A 140 -12.73 -1.94 -5.80
C MET A 140 -12.72 -1.34 -7.22
N ASP A 141 -12.79 -0.01 -7.30
CA ASP A 141 -12.82 0.77 -8.54
C ASP A 141 -11.42 1.09 -9.08
N TRP A 142 -10.38 0.76 -8.32
CA TRP A 142 -8.98 0.72 -8.76
C TRP A 142 -8.25 -0.37 -7.98
N VAL A 143 -7.14 -0.87 -8.53
CA VAL A 143 -6.27 -1.83 -7.84
C VAL A 143 -4.82 -1.45 -8.09
N PHE A 144 -4.06 -1.28 -7.02
CA PHE A 144 -2.61 -1.26 -7.11
C PHE A 144 -2.08 -2.65 -6.76
N TYR A 145 -1.33 -3.25 -7.67
CA TYR A 145 -0.65 -4.51 -7.48
C TYR A 145 0.86 -4.28 -7.55
N ALA A 146 1.58 -4.75 -6.55
CA ALA A 146 3.04 -4.79 -6.55
C ALA A 146 3.49 -6.23 -6.32
N ASP A 147 4.36 -6.75 -7.18
CA ASP A 147 4.88 -8.11 -7.04
C ASP A 147 6.29 -8.16 -6.48
N HIS A 148 6.82 -9.38 -6.41
CA HIS A 148 8.12 -9.68 -5.84
C HIS A 148 9.28 -9.64 -6.84
N GLU A 149 8.94 -9.41 -8.11
CA GLU A 149 9.87 -9.28 -9.24
C GLU A 149 10.05 -7.81 -9.63
N ASP A 150 9.70 -6.90 -8.73
CA ASP A 150 9.81 -5.45 -8.90
C ASP A 150 8.91 -4.92 -10.04
N TYR A 151 7.79 -5.59 -10.32
CA TYR A 151 6.74 -5.05 -11.20
C TYR A 151 5.59 -4.48 -10.41
N VAL A 152 5.04 -3.38 -10.94
CA VAL A 152 3.80 -2.80 -10.46
C VAL A 152 2.78 -2.71 -11.59
N ARG A 153 1.52 -2.86 -11.20
CA ARG A 153 0.36 -2.70 -12.06
C ARG A 153 -0.66 -1.84 -11.33
N ILE A 154 -1.13 -0.80 -11.99
CA ILE A 154 -2.20 0.06 -11.50
C ILE A 154 -3.38 -0.12 -12.43
N ASP A 155 -4.48 -0.64 -11.91
CA ASP A 155 -5.73 -0.80 -12.62
C ASP A 155 -6.73 0.26 -12.15
N GLY A 156 -7.60 0.71 -13.06
CA GLY A 156 -8.69 1.65 -12.75
C GLY A 156 -8.53 2.97 -13.49
N LYS A 157 -9.39 3.18 -14.49
CA LYS A 157 -9.28 4.28 -15.45
C LYS A 157 -9.09 5.65 -14.80
N TRP A 158 -9.94 6.00 -13.83
CA TRP A 158 -9.88 7.33 -13.23
C TRP A 158 -8.56 7.57 -12.48
N LEU A 159 -8.03 6.54 -11.81
CA LEU A 159 -6.78 6.66 -11.08
C LEU A 159 -5.61 6.82 -12.05
N ILE A 160 -5.64 6.09 -13.16
CA ILE A 160 -4.64 6.19 -14.23
C ILE A 160 -4.71 7.57 -14.89
N ASP A 161 -5.91 8.04 -15.23
CA ASP A 161 -6.12 9.36 -15.86
C ASP A 161 -5.54 10.48 -14.97
N ASP A 162 -5.76 10.41 -13.64
CA ASP A 162 -5.20 11.37 -12.69
C ASP A 162 -3.68 11.23 -12.50
N ILE A 163 -3.14 10.01 -12.50
CA ILE A 163 -1.69 9.79 -12.48
C ILE A 163 -1.04 10.38 -13.73
N ILE A 164 -1.64 10.20 -14.91
CA ILE A 164 -1.15 10.77 -16.17
C ILE A 164 -1.29 12.30 -16.16
N LEU A 165 -2.35 12.84 -15.57
CA LEU A 165 -2.52 14.29 -15.44
C LEU A 165 -1.41 14.91 -14.58
N GLU A 166 -1.07 14.29 -13.45
CA GLU A 166 -0.01 14.75 -12.55
C GLU A 166 1.40 14.44 -13.09
N VAL A 167 1.56 13.31 -13.80
CA VAL A 167 2.84 12.81 -14.31
C VAL A 167 2.68 12.31 -15.76
N PRO A 168 2.60 13.22 -16.76
CA PRO A 168 2.30 12.85 -18.14
C PRO A 168 3.28 11.86 -18.77
N GLU A 169 4.52 11.87 -18.31
CA GLU A 169 5.60 10.98 -18.77
C GLU A 169 5.26 9.49 -18.59
N VAL A 170 4.39 9.18 -17.62
CA VAL A 170 3.93 7.81 -17.31
C VAL A 170 3.02 7.25 -18.41
N GLN A 171 2.40 8.09 -19.23
CA GLN A 171 1.59 7.65 -20.37
C GLN A 171 2.40 6.79 -21.35
N ASN A 172 3.70 7.05 -21.51
CA ASN A 172 4.56 6.27 -22.39
C ASN A 172 4.89 4.88 -21.82
N MET A 173 4.78 4.70 -20.50
CA MET A 173 4.99 3.39 -19.86
C MET A 173 3.93 2.37 -20.25
N LEU A 174 2.74 2.83 -20.64
CA LEU A 174 1.68 1.98 -21.22
C LEU A 174 2.16 1.25 -22.49
N ASN A 175 3.12 1.83 -23.21
CA ASN A 175 3.56 1.35 -24.52
C ASN A 175 4.94 0.69 -24.51
N GLU A 176 5.82 1.05 -23.57
CA GLU A 176 7.24 0.66 -23.63
C GLU A 176 7.57 -0.72 -23.03
N TYR A 177 6.73 -1.28 -22.14
CA TYR A 177 7.04 -2.53 -21.42
C TYR A 177 6.18 -3.73 -21.79
N ILE A 178 5.29 -3.60 -22.79
CA ILE A 178 4.54 -4.73 -23.36
C ILE A 178 5.42 -5.57 -24.32
N TYR A 179 6.60 -5.07 -24.72
CA TYR A 179 7.49 -5.72 -25.68
C TYR A 179 8.96 -5.75 -25.23
N LYS A 180 9.29 -6.52 -24.19
CA LYS A 180 10.60 -7.16 -24.06
C LYS A 180 10.47 -8.58 -23.51
#